data_AF-A0A061QUU7-F1
#
_entry.id   AF-A0A061QUU7-F1
#
_cell.length_a   1.000
_cell.length_b   1.000
_cell.length_c   1.000
_cell.angle_alpha   90.00
_cell.angle_beta   90.00
_cell.angle_gamma   90.00
#
_symmetry.space_group_name_H-M   'P 1'
#
loop_
_entity.id
_entity.type
_entity.pdbx_description
1 polymer ?
#
loop_
_entity_poly.entity_id
_entity_poly.type
_entity_poly.pdbx_seq_one_letter_code
_entity_poly.pdbx_strand_id
1 'polypeptide(L)'
;MRWPLCNSAARGDNVQALVVALKEERLAGLTSLLTNILLRASRSGSIAMADAVALPCNFLSVALMAFRTLCNALFLDVEAIQGLLRAPDLCMEVYHLVSYLLRFCLARICDEREQATEELLDEVVLFVGLFVVCNPRNQDVLLWGKSPTILQLLCEFPSSYIRDPLRLETLLPTLLSVCYDNHCLLEVNTTGLFVERPLLPFFQDVLESSVELPDQQEERSFSNRHALENRFPRELWQSASEQLCEHVYPS
;
A
#
# COMPACT_ATOMS: atom_id res chain seq x y z
N MET A 1 19.44 -3.42 0.44
CA MET A 1 18.74 -3.17 -0.84
C MET A 1 18.78 -1.66 -1.13
N ARG A 2 18.87 -1.20 -2.38
CA ARG A 2 18.76 0.24 -2.67
C ARG A 2 17.27 0.56 -2.89
N TRP A 3 16.69 1.37 -2.02
CA TRP A 3 15.29 1.75 -2.16
C TRP A 3 15.10 2.73 -3.33
N PRO A 4 14.03 2.63 -4.15
CA PRO A 4 14.00 3.34 -5.41
C PRO A 4 14.00 4.87 -5.29
N LEU A 5 13.31 5.47 -4.33
CA LEU A 5 13.32 6.93 -4.15
C LEU A 5 14.46 7.45 -3.24
N CYS A 6 15.20 6.56 -2.59
CA CYS A 6 16.36 6.94 -1.80
C CYS A 6 17.61 6.96 -2.68
N ASN A 7 17.96 8.13 -3.21
CA ASN A 7 19.22 8.30 -3.91
C ASN A 7 20.37 7.96 -2.94
N SER A 8 21.21 6.98 -3.27
CA SER A 8 22.29 6.52 -2.37
C SER A 8 23.32 7.63 -2.03
N ALA A 9 23.38 8.68 -2.85
CA ALA A 9 24.15 9.91 -2.59
C ALA A 9 23.46 10.87 -1.60
N ALA A 10 22.14 10.73 -1.39
CA ALA A 10 21.31 11.54 -0.50
C ALA A 10 21.11 10.92 0.89
N ARG A 11 21.80 9.82 1.22
CA ARG A 11 22.07 9.41 2.62
C ARG A 11 23.02 10.40 3.30
N GLY A 12 22.84 11.70 3.08
CA GLY A 12 23.46 12.74 3.87
C GLY A 12 22.84 12.75 5.26
N ASP A 13 23.58 13.30 6.22
CA ASP A 13 23.20 13.40 7.64
C ASP A 13 21.78 13.96 7.83
N ASN A 14 21.29 14.79 6.90
CA ASN A 14 19.95 15.39 6.94
C ASN A 14 18.79 14.39 6.77
N VAL A 15 18.92 13.38 5.91
CA VAL A 15 17.86 12.35 5.74
C VAL A 15 17.78 11.49 6.98
N GLN A 16 18.93 11.10 7.54
CA GLN A 16 18.98 10.36 8.80
C GLN A 16 18.44 11.18 9.96
N ALA A 17 18.80 12.47 10.05
CA ALA A 17 18.26 13.38 11.07
C ALA A 17 16.73 13.51 10.96
N LEU A 18 16.18 13.59 9.75
CA LEU A 18 14.73 13.61 9.55
C LEU A 18 14.08 12.29 9.99
N VAL A 19 14.65 11.14 9.62
CA VAL A 19 14.14 9.84 10.09
C VAL A 19 14.19 9.73 11.61
N VAL A 20 15.26 10.23 12.26
CA VAL A 20 15.37 10.27 13.73
C VAL A 20 14.29 11.18 14.31
N ALA A 21 14.09 12.38 13.78
CA ALA A 21 13.05 13.29 14.24
C ALA A 21 11.64 12.66 14.10
N LEU A 22 11.35 12.00 12.97
CA LEU A 22 10.07 11.29 12.78
C LEU A 22 9.86 10.15 13.79
N LYS A 23 10.94 9.49 14.23
CA LYS A 23 10.91 8.48 15.29
C LYS A 23 10.61 9.10 16.65
N GLU A 24 11.32 10.16 17.00
CA GLU A 24 11.19 10.86 18.28
C GLU A 24 9.82 11.51 18.44
N GLU A 25 9.33 12.15 17.38
CA GLU A 25 8.01 12.81 17.33
C GLU A 25 6.85 11.83 17.12
N ARG A 26 7.12 10.52 17.21
CA ARG A 26 6.12 9.45 17.12
C ARG A 26 5.22 9.62 15.89
N LEU A 27 5.81 9.71 14.69
CA LEU A 27 5.04 9.73 13.44
C LEU A 27 4.03 8.56 13.37
N ALA A 28 4.42 7.38 13.85
CA ALA A 28 3.53 6.23 13.93
C ALA A 28 2.30 6.48 14.83
N GLY A 29 2.34 7.44 15.74
CA GLY A 29 1.18 7.91 16.52
C GLY A 29 0.04 8.46 15.66
N LEU A 30 0.26 8.76 14.38
CA LEU A 30 -0.83 9.03 13.43
C LEU A 30 -1.75 7.81 13.25
N THR A 31 -1.21 6.58 13.24
CA THR A 31 -2.04 5.37 13.19
C THR A 31 -2.87 5.23 14.46
N SER A 32 -2.26 5.54 15.61
CA SER A 32 -2.93 5.51 16.91
C SER A 32 -4.04 6.56 16.99
N LEU A 33 -3.78 7.78 16.51
CA LEU A 33 -4.77 8.87 16.47
C LEU A 33 -6.00 8.45 15.66
N LEU A 34 -5.79 7.98 14.43
CA LEU A 34 -6.88 7.57 13.55
C LEU A 34 -7.63 6.37 14.12
N THR A 35 -6.91 5.35 14.62
CA THR A 35 -7.52 4.16 15.23
C THR A 35 -8.36 4.54 16.45
N ASN A 36 -7.91 5.48 17.27
CA ASN A 36 -8.69 5.98 18.41
C ASN A 36 -9.97 6.71 17.98
N ILE A 37 -9.93 7.49 16.90
CA ILE A 37 -11.14 8.13 16.34
C ILE A 37 -12.11 7.04 15.86
N LEU A 38 -11.61 6.05 15.14
CA LEU A 38 -12.41 4.93 14.62
C LEU A 38 -13.04 4.10 15.75
N LEU A 39 -12.28 3.76 16.79
CA LEU A 39 -12.78 3.03 17.96
C LEU A 39 -13.86 3.81 18.71
N ARG A 40 -13.78 5.14 18.73
CA ARG A 40 -14.83 5.98 19.32
C ARG A 40 -16.08 6.03 18.45
N ALA A 41 -15.92 6.11 17.13
CA ALA A 41 -17.03 6.06 16.18
C ALA A 41 -17.72 4.68 16.16
N SER A 42 -16.96 3.60 16.34
CA SER A 42 -17.47 2.22 16.41
C SER A 42 -18.08 1.85 17.76
N ARG A 43 -18.19 2.77 18.73
CA ARG A 43 -18.98 2.51 19.96
C ARG A 43 -20.48 2.51 19.70
N SER A 44 -20.91 2.93 18.51
CA SER A 44 -22.31 2.94 18.05
C SER A 44 -22.71 1.67 17.26
N GLY A 45 -21.80 0.72 17.01
CA GLY A 45 -22.03 -0.47 16.18
C GLY A 45 -20.73 -1.19 15.76
N SER A 46 -20.82 -2.30 15.01
CA SER A 46 -19.64 -3.04 14.53
C SER A 46 -18.64 -2.14 13.79
N ILE A 47 -17.33 -2.33 14.00
CA ILE A 47 -16.25 -1.57 13.31
C ILE A 47 -16.40 -1.63 11.79
N ALA A 48 -16.96 -2.72 11.24
CA ALA A 48 -17.23 -2.84 9.80
C ALA A 48 -18.35 -1.92 9.29
N MET A 49 -19.14 -1.33 10.19
CA MET A 49 -20.33 -0.50 9.95
C MET A 49 -20.37 0.66 10.95
N ALA A 50 -19.22 1.26 11.28
CA ALA A 50 -19.28 2.53 11.99
C ALA A 50 -19.90 3.52 11.00
N ASP A 51 -21.19 3.82 11.20
CA ASP A 51 -21.95 4.72 10.35
C ASP A 51 -21.13 6.00 10.14
N ALA A 52 -20.97 6.42 8.88
CA ALA A 52 -20.32 7.68 8.53
C ALA A 52 -20.90 8.89 9.32
N VAL A 53 -22.13 8.73 9.85
CA VAL A 53 -22.84 9.65 10.75
C VAL A 53 -22.06 9.94 12.05
N ALA A 54 -21.21 9.02 12.52
CA ALA A 54 -20.42 9.20 13.75
C ALA A 54 -19.02 9.80 13.51
N LEU A 55 -18.57 9.91 12.26
CA LEU A 55 -17.26 10.46 11.96
C LEU A 55 -17.30 11.99 11.86
N PRO A 56 -16.26 12.70 12.35
CA PRO A 56 -16.12 14.13 12.11
C PRO A 56 -16.16 14.48 10.62
N CYS A 57 -16.73 15.62 10.26
CA CYS A 57 -16.85 16.05 8.86
C CYS A 57 -15.51 16.22 8.13
N ASN A 58 -14.42 16.45 8.88
CA ASN A 58 -13.06 16.58 8.36
C ASN A 58 -12.24 15.28 8.44
N PHE A 59 -12.84 14.15 8.83
CA PHE A 59 -12.12 12.88 9.04
C PHE A 59 -11.36 12.43 7.79
N LEU A 60 -11.99 12.48 6.61
CA LEU A 60 -11.35 12.06 5.36
C LEU A 60 -10.10 12.88 5.05
N SER A 61 -10.16 14.20 5.23
CA SER A 61 -9.01 15.08 5.02
C SER A 61 -7.88 14.77 6.00
N VAL A 62 -8.19 14.53 7.27
CA VAL A 62 -7.18 14.18 8.29
C VAL A 62 -6.55 12.81 7.99
N ALA A 63 -7.37 11.82 7.65
CA ALA A 63 -6.89 10.48 7.28
C ALA A 63 -6.00 10.55 6.03
N LEU A 64 -6.43 11.28 5.01
CA LEU A 64 -5.67 11.45 3.76
C LEU A 64 -4.32 12.11 4.02
N MET A 65 -4.29 13.18 4.80
CA MET A 65 -3.03 13.84 5.18
C MET A 65 -2.11 12.90 5.96
N ALA A 66 -2.65 12.16 6.93
CA ALA A 66 -1.87 11.22 7.73
C ALA A 66 -1.26 10.11 6.87
N PHE A 67 -2.02 9.51 5.96
CA PHE A 67 -1.51 8.49 5.03
C PHE A 67 -0.48 9.07 4.06
N ARG A 68 -0.71 10.26 3.50
CA ARG A 68 0.29 10.95 2.67
C ARG A 68 1.60 11.14 3.42
N THR A 69 1.56 11.59 4.68
CA THR A 69 2.74 11.75 5.53
C THR A 69 3.43 10.43 5.81
N LEU A 70 2.68 9.37 6.15
CA LEU A 70 3.23 8.03 6.39
C LEU A 70 3.90 7.45 5.14
N CYS A 71 3.24 7.53 3.98
CA CYS A 71 3.81 7.10 2.70
C CYS A 71 5.06 7.91 2.34
N ASN A 72 5.08 9.23 2.56
CA ASN A 72 6.26 10.06 2.33
C ASN A 72 7.43 9.65 3.24
N ALA A 73 7.17 9.28 4.49
CA ALA A 73 8.19 8.74 5.38
C ALA A 73 8.69 7.37 4.91
N LEU A 74 7.81 6.50 4.42
CA LEU A 74 8.20 5.20 3.83
C LEU A 74 9.07 5.38 2.59
N PHE A 75 8.83 6.41 1.76
CA PHE A 75 9.71 6.75 0.65
C PHE A 75 11.07 7.30 1.09
N LEU A 76 11.16 7.88 2.29
CA LEU A 76 12.41 8.39 2.86
C LEU A 76 13.32 7.27 3.37
N ASP A 77 12.76 6.29 4.08
CA ASP A 77 13.46 5.09 4.55
C ASP A 77 12.45 3.97 4.86
N VAL A 78 12.18 3.13 3.87
CA VAL A 78 11.17 2.07 3.99
C VAL A 78 11.50 1.10 5.13
N GLU A 79 12.76 0.71 5.27
CA GLU A 79 13.19 -0.28 6.27
C GLU A 79 13.04 0.29 7.69
N ALA A 80 13.46 1.55 7.89
CA ALA A 80 13.33 2.20 9.18
C ALA A 80 11.86 2.42 9.59
N ILE A 81 11.01 2.87 8.66
CA ILE A 81 9.60 3.16 8.96
C ILE A 81 8.77 1.87 9.09
N GLN A 82 8.96 0.88 8.21
CA GLN A 82 8.38 -0.46 8.42
C GLN A 82 8.81 -1.04 9.77
N GLY A 83 10.08 -0.86 10.16
CA GLY A 83 10.62 -1.28 11.45
C GLY A 83 9.90 -0.65 12.65
N LEU A 84 9.50 0.62 12.56
CA LEU A 84 8.71 1.32 13.59
C LEU A 84 7.28 0.79 13.67
N LEU A 85 6.61 0.72 12.53
CA LEU A 85 5.21 0.29 12.43
C LEU A 85 5.02 -1.18 12.82
N ARG A 86 6.09 -1.97 12.81
CA ARG A 86 6.11 -3.38 13.23
C ARG A 86 6.07 -3.58 14.75
N ALA A 87 6.19 -2.53 15.56
CA ALA A 87 5.98 -2.70 17.00
C ALA A 87 4.60 -3.34 17.25
N PRO A 88 4.45 -4.36 18.12
CA PRO A 88 3.24 -5.17 18.20
C PRO A 88 1.94 -4.35 18.31
N ASP A 89 1.94 -3.31 19.14
CA ASP A 89 0.79 -2.43 19.35
C ASP A 89 0.46 -1.63 18.07
N LEU A 90 1.48 -1.05 17.43
CA LEU A 90 1.32 -0.28 16.19
C LEU A 90 0.89 -1.16 15.01
N CYS A 91 1.40 -2.39 14.95
CA CYS A 91 1.04 -3.35 13.90
C CYS A 91 -0.45 -3.72 13.98
N MET A 92 -0.97 -3.90 15.20
CA MET A 92 -2.40 -4.10 15.44
C MET A 92 -3.23 -2.87 15.04
N GLU A 93 -2.76 -1.66 15.36
CA GLU A 93 -3.40 -0.43 14.93
C GLU A 93 -3.43 -0.30 13.40
N VAL A 94 -2.29 -0.53 12.72
CA VAL A 94 -2.19 -0.54 11.25
C VAL A 94 -3.19 -1.54 10.67
N TYR A 95 -3.24 -2.75 11.21
CA TYR A 95 -4.19 -3.77 10.78
C TYR A 95 -5.63 -3.27 10.85
N HIS A 96 -6.06 -2.75 12.02
CA HIS A 96 -7.43 -2.29 12.21
C HIS A 96 -7.76 -1.06 11.37
N LEU A 97 -6.83 -0.11 11.27
CA LEU A 97 -6.98 1.12 10.52
C LEU A 97 -7.11 0.85 9.02
N VAL A 98 -6.19 0.08 8.43
CA VAL A 98 -6.23 -0.29 7.01
C VAL A 98 -7.48 -1.11 6.71
N SER A 99 -7.78 -2.10 7.56
CA SER A 99 -8.99 -2.91 7.45
C SER A 99 -10.26 -2.06 7.41
N TYR A 100 -10.37 -1.07 8.28
CA TYR A 100 -11.52 -0.17 8.33
C TYR A 100 -11.58 0.71 7.08
N LEU A 101 -10.48 1.40 6.75
CA LEU A 101 -10.46 2.38 5.67
C LEU A 101 -10.70 1.74 4.31
N LEU A 102 -10.16 0.54 4.06
CA LEU A 102 -10.47 -0.20 2.83
C LEU A 102 -11.98 -0.49 2.73
N ARG A 103 -12.60 -1.03 3.78
CA ARG A 103 -14.05 -1.30 3.78
C ARG A 103 -14.87 -0.02 3.62
N PHE A 104 -14.50 1.04 4.36
CA PHE A 104 -15.16 2.33 4.32
C PHE A 104 -15.12 2.94 2.92
N CYS A 105 -13.94 3.00 2.29
CA CYS A 105 -13.79 3.58 0.97
C CYS A 105 -14.45 2.71 -0.11
N LEU A 106 -14.24 1.39 -0.08
CA LEU A 106 -14.82 0.46 -1.06
C LEU A 106 -16.36 0.47 -1.05
N ALA A 107 -16.98 0.65 0.11
CA ALA A 107 -18.44 0.77 0.22
C ALA A 107 -19.01 2.05 -0.42
N ARG A 108 -18.16 3.05 -0.68
CA ARG A 108 -18.57 4.41 -1.08
C ARG A 108 -18.02 4.82 -2.45
N ILE A 109 -17.22 3.97 -3.07
CA ILE A 109 -16.52 4.27 -4.32
C ILE A 109 -17.42 4.40 -5.56
N CYS A 110 -18.69 4.06 -5.43
CA CYS A 110 -19.68 4.25 -6.49
C CYS A 110 -20.40 5.60 -6.40
N ASP A 111 -20.12 6.43 -5.39
CA ASP A 111 -20.70 7.76 -5.25
C ASP A 111 -19.75 8.80 -5.88
N GLU A 112 -20.09 9.25 -7.10
CA GLU A 112 -19.33 10.23 -7.88
C GLU A 112 -19.09 11.56 -7.14
N ARG A 113 -19.78 11.79 -6.01
CA ARG A 113 -19.64 13.00 -5.18
C ARG A 113 -18.49 12.90 -4.16
N GLU A 114 -17.81 11.77 -4.07
CA GLU A 114 -16.85 11.48 -3.00
C GLU A 114 -15.39 11.34 -3.48
N GLN A 115 -14.90 12.29 -4.27
CA GLN A 115 -13.50 12.36 -4.71
C GLN A 115 -12.48 12.17 -3.56
N ALA A 116 -12.76 12.74 -2.38
CA ALA A 116 -11.89 12.61 -1.23
C ALA A 116 -11.79 11.16 -0.70
N THR A 117 -12.85 10.37 -0.86
CA THR A 117 -12.87 8.95 -0.48
C THR A 117 -12.02 8.12 -1.43
N GLU A 118 -12.06 8.44 -2.73
CA GLU A 118 -11.23 7.81 -3.74
C GLU A 118 -9.74 8.13 -3.55
N GLU A 119 -9.40 9.41 -3.35
CA GLU A 119 -8.02 9.81 -3.04
C GLU A 119 -7.47 9.12 -1.79
N LEU A 120 -8.32 8.99 -0.76
CA LEU A 120 -7.95 8.26 0.46
C LEU A 120 -7.73 6.78 0.18
N LEU A 121 -8.56 6.15 -0.66
CA LEU A 121 -8.37 4.76 -1.02
C LEU A 121 -7.04 4.55 -1.74
N ASP A 122 -6.72 5.38 -2.73
CA ASP A 122 -5.48 5.27 -3.49
C ASP A 122 -4.26 5.42 -2.57
N GLU A 123 -4.31 6.33 -1.58
CA GLU A 123 -3.26 6.48 -0.57
C GLU A 123 -3.18 5.30 0.41
N VAL A 124 -4.30 4.71 0.81
CA VAL A 124 -4.32 3.51 1.66
C VAL A 124 -3.74 2.31 0.90
N VAL A 125 -4.09 2.12 -0.36
CA VAL A 125 -3.53 1.07 -1.23
C VAL A 125 -2.03 1.28 -1.42
N LEU A 126 -1.60 2.52 -1.69
CA LEU A 126 -0.19 2.89 -1.76
C LEU A 126 0.56 2.52 -0.47
N PHE A 127 0.03 2.92 0.68
CA PHE A 127 0.58 2.62 1.99
C PHE A 127 0.74 1.12 2.22
N VAL A 128 -0.29 0.31 1.89
CA VAL A 128 -0.22 -1.14 2.07
C VAL A 128 0.95 -1.73 1.29
N GLY A 129 1.13 -1.34 0.03
CA GLY A 129 2.26 -1.82 -0.78
C GLY A 129 3.61 -1.47 -0.15
N LEU A 130 3.78 -0.22 0.27
CA LEU A 130 5.00 0.25 0.92
C LEU A 130 5.23 -0.38 2.30
N PHE A 131 4.17 -0.71 3.03
CA PHE A 131 4.26 -1.34 4.34
C PHE A 131 4.75 -2.79 4.26
N VAL A 132 4.44 -3.50 3.18
CA VAL A 132 4.69 -4.95 3.07
C VAL A 132 5.80 -5.33 2.10
N VAL A 133 6.16 -4.44 1.16
CA VAL A 133 7.22 -4.69 0.17
C VAL A 133 8.50 -5.21 0.83
N CYS A 134 8.97 -6.36 0.34
CA CYS A 134 10.16 -7.07 0.84
C CYS A 134 10.16 -7.31 2.37
N ASN A 135 8.98 -7.46 2.98
CA ASN A 135 8.85 -7.65 4.41
C ASN A 135 7.78 -8.71 4.75
N PRO A 136 8.18 -10.00 4.82
CA PRO A 136 7.27 -11.12 5.06
C PRO A 136 6.45 -10.99 6.36
N ARG A 137 7.04 -10.40 7.40
CA ARG A 137 6.32 -10.21 8.68
C ARG A 137 5.17 -9.20 8.56
N ASN A 138 5.37 -8.15 7.77
CA ASN A 138 4.32 -7.17 7.51
C ASN A 138 3.30 -7.71 6.50
N GLN A 139 3.72 -8.53 5.55
CA GLN A 139 2.85 -9.28 4.64
C GLN A 139 1.86 -10.18 5.41
N ASP A 140 2.30 -10.87 6.46
CA ASP A 140 1.43 -11.74 7.29
C ASP A 140 0.24 -10.99 7.91
N VAL A 141 0.40 -9.69 8.19
CA VAL A 141 -0.66 -8.82 8.74
C VAL A 141 -1.88 -8.78 7.82
N LEU A 142 -1.68 -8.93 6.51
CA LEU A 142 -2.74 -8.87 5.52
C LEU A 142 -3.71 -10.06 5.59
N LEU A 143 -3.28 -11.15 6.25
CA LEU A 143 -4.07 -12.36 6.50
C LEU A 143 -4.81 -12.34 7.84
N TRP A 144 -4.59 -11.32 8.68
CA TRP A 144 -5.15 -11.29 10.03
C TRP A 144 -6.68 -11.14 10.05
N GLY A 145 -7.27 -11.72 11.09
CA GLY A 145 -8.68 -11.64 11.43
C GLY A 145 -9.59 -12.51 10.58
N LYS A 146 -10.88 -12.13 10.53
CA LYS A 146 -11.91 -12.89 9.82
C LYS A 146 -12.06 -12.39 8.39
N SER A 147 -12.47 -13.28 7.50
CA SER A 147 -12.83 -12.95 6.12
C SER A 147 -13.95 -11.88 6.06
N PRO A 148 -13.88 -10.90 5.14
CA PRO A 148 -12.79 -10.69 4.18
C PRO A 148 -11.54 -10.12 4.87
N THR A 149 -10.37 -10.74 4.67
CA THR A 149 -9.07 -10.20 5.15
C THR A 149 -8.64 -8.98 4.31
N ILE A 150 -7.57 -8.27 4.71
CA ILE A 150 -7.05 -7.15 3.91
C ILE A 150 -6.65 -7.65 2.51
N LEU A 151 -5.99 -8.80 2.43
CA LEU A 151 -5.66 -9.41 1.14
C LEU A 151 -6.92 -9.66 0.29
N GLN A 152 -7.95 -10.28 0.87
CA GLN A 152 -9.21 -10.55 0.15
C GLN A 152 -9.87 -9.25 -0.32
N LEU A 153 -9.88 -8.20 0.53
CA LEU A 153 -10.36 -6.88 0.14
C LEU A 153 -9.60 -6.33 -1.06
N LEU A 154 -8.27 -6.43 -1.10
CA LEU A 154 -7.43 -6.01 -2.24
C LEU A 154 -7.72 -6.78 -3.53
N CYS A 155 -8.09 -8.05 -3.41
CA CYS A 155 -8.42 -8.90 -4.55
C CYS A 155 -9.82 -8.60 -5.11
N GLU A 156 -10.74 -8.16 -4.27
CA GLU A 156 -12.17 -8.03 -4.57
C GLU A 156 -12.60 -6.57 -4.85
N PHE A 157 -11.68 -5.73 -5.33
CA PHE A 157 -12.01 -4.35 -5.69
C PHE A 157 -13.11 -4.32 -6.78
N PRO A 158 -14.08 -3.39 -6.69
CA PRO A 158 -15.22 -3.31 -7.60
C PRO A 158 -14.80 -2.87 -9.00
N SER A 159 -15.55 -3.30 -10.01
CA SER A 159 -15.24 -3.02 -11.43
C SER A 159 -15.11 -1.53 -11.77
N SER A 160 -15.76 -0.62 -11.02
CA SER A 160 -15.61 0.83 -11.18
C SER A 160 -14.19 1.30 -10.93
N TYR A 161 -13.51 0.76 -9.92
CA TYR A 161 -12.12 1.09 -9.60
C TYR A 161 -11.14 0.54 -10.64
N ILE A 162 -11.32 -0.72 -11.04
CA ILE A 162 -10.41 -1.41 -11.96
C ILE A 162 -10.48 -0.89 -13.39
N ARG A 163 -11.58 -0.20 -13.76
CA ARG A 163 -11.70 0.41 -15.08
C ARG A 163 -10.79 1.62 -15.27
N ASP A 164 -10.32 2.24 -14.19
CA ASP A 164 -9.44 3.41 -14.26
C ASP A 164 -7.96 2.98 -14.32
N PRO A 165 -7.24 3.27 -15.41
CA PRO A 165 -5.83 2.92 -15.54
C PRO A 165 -4.94 3.49 -14.42
N LEU A 166 -5.22 4.71 -13.95
CA LEU A 166 -4.43 5.35 -12.88
C LEU A 166 -4.55 4.59 -11.55
N ARG A 167 -5.70 3.96 -11.34
CA ARG A 167 -5.96 3.13 -10.16
C ARG A 167 -5.32 1.77 -10.26
N LEU A 168 -5.24 1.21 -11.46
CA LEU A 168 -4.46 0.00 -11.73
C LEU A 168 -2.97 0.24 -11.51
N GLU A 169 -2.43 1.38 -11.93
CA GLU A 169 -1.06 1.79 -11.63
C GLU A 169 -0.79 1.86 -10.12
N THR A 170 -1.82 2.07 -9.30
CA THR A 170 -1.69 2.03 -7.84
C THR A 170 -1.87 0.61 -7.28
N LEU A 171 -2.88 -0.13 -7.74
CA LEU A 171 -3.24 -1.45 -7.20
C LEU A 171 -2.26 -2.54 -7.61
N LEU A 172 -1.84 -2.60 -8.87
CA LEU A 172 -1.02 -3.71 -9.38
C LEU A 172 0.37 -3.74 -8.72
N PRO A 173 1.11 -2.62 -8.58
CA PRO A 173 2.37 -2.63 -7.81
C PRO A 173 2.18 -2.97 -6.33
N THR A 174 1.01 -2.65 -5.76
CA THR A 174 0.65 -3.07 -4.39
C THR A 174 0.55 -4.58 -4.32
N LEU A 175 -0.21 -5.19 -5.22
CA LEU A 175 -0.40 -6.64 -5.27
C LEU A 175 0.91 -7.39 -5.51
N LEU A 176 1.80 -6.84 -6.36
CA LEU A 176 3.15 -7.37 -6.50
C LEU A 176 3.91 -7.38 -5.17
N SER A 177 3.90 -6.25 -4.46
CA SER A 177 4.58 -6.12 -3.15
C SER A 177 4.00 -7.08 -2.10
N VAL A 178 2.70 -7.31 -2.15
CA VAL A 178 1.97 -8.24 -1.28
C VAL A 178 2.39 -9.69 -1.54
N CYS A 179 2.55 -10.08 -2.80
CA CYS A 179 2.75 -11.48 -3.18
C CYS A 179 4.21 -11.87 -3.37
N TYR A 180 5.11 -10.91 -3.58
CA TYR A 180 6.52 -11.19 -3.82
C TYR A 180 7.15 -11.93 -2.63
N ASP A 181 7.85 -13.02 -2.93
CA ASP A 181 8.53 -13.89 -1.95
C ASP A 181 7.62 -14.45 -0.85
N ASN A 182 6.32 -14.64 -1.16
CA ASN A 182 5.35 -15.19 -0.21
C ASN A 182 4.33 -16.12 -0.90
N HIS A 183 4.66 -17.41 -0.94
CA HIS A 183 3.83 -18.43 -1.59
C HIS A 183 2.43 -18.55 -0.98
N CYS A 184 2.26 -18.39 0.33
CA CYS A 184 0.94 -18.45 0.95
C CYS A 184 0.03 -17.31 0.45
N LEU A 185 0.56 -16.08 0.36
CA LEU A 185 -0.21 -14.96 -0.19
C LEU A 185 -0.48 -15.11 -1.68
N LEU A 186 0.47 -15.68 -2.42
CA LEU A 186 0.28 -16.04 -3.84
C LEU A 186 -0.81 -17.09 -4.03
N GLU A 187 -1.08 -17.98 -3.08
CA GLU A 187 -2.13 -19.00 -3.23
C GLU A 187 -3.54 -18.48 -2.86
N VAL A 188 -3.62 -17.48 -1.98
CA VAL A 188 -4.90 -17.01 -1.45
C VAL A 188 -5.64 -16.14 -2.47
N ASN A 189 -6.52 -16.76 -3.26
CA ASN A 189 -7.50 -16.16 -4.19
C ASN A 189 -6.96 -15.11 -5.19
N THR A 190 -5.64 -14.97 -5.29
CA THR A 190 -4.98 -14.18 -6.33
C THR A 190 -5.13 -14.83 -7.70
N THR A 191 -5.49 -16.12 -7.78
CA THR A 191 -5.75 -16.81 -9.04
C THR A 191 -6.83 -16.08 -9.87
N GLY A 192 -7.86 -15.52 -9.23
CA GLY A 192 -8.85 -14.66 -9.90
C GLY A 192 -8.26 -13.34 -10.39
N LEU A 193 -7.36 -12.72 -9.62
CA LEU A 193 -6.61 -11.54 -10.07
C LEU A 193 -5.69 -11.87 -11.26
N PHE A 194 -4.96 -12.98 -11.23
CA PHE A 194 -4.03 -13.36 -12.31
C PHE A 194 -4.73 -13.77 -13.60
N VAL A 195 -5.91 -14.38 -13.51
CA VAL A 195 -6.65 -14.88 -14.66
C VAL A 195 -7.60 -13.82 -15.25
N GLU A 196 -8.28 -13.03 -14.41
CA GLU A 196 -9.25 -12.02 -14.87
C GLU A 196 -8.65 -10.61 -15.03
N ARG A 197 -7.52 -10.31 -14.38
CA ARG A 197 -6.90 -8.96 -14.33
C ARG A 197 -5.38 -9.06 -14.40
N PRO A 198 -4.80 -9.31 -15.58
CA PRO A 198 -3.51 -9.98 -15.66
C PRO A 198 -2.35 -9.16 -15.07
N LEU A 199 -2.05 -9.39 -13.78
CA LEU A 199 -0.92 -8.75 -13.09
C LEU A 199 0.39 -9.05 -13.82
N LEU A 200 0.52 -10.26 -14.36
CA LEU A 200 1.68 -10.70 -15.10
C LEU A 200 1.87 -9.92 -16.42
N PRO A 201 0.89 -9.85 -17.35
CA PRO A 201 0.96 -8.97 -18.52
C PRO A 201 1.21 -7.51 -18.18
N PHE A 202 0.53 -6.92 -17.18
CA PHE A 202 0.83 -5.55 -16.75
C PHE A 202 2.30 -5.40 -16.35
N PHE A 203 2.81 -6.33 -15.55
CA PHE A 203 4.19 -6.29 -15.09
C PHE A 203 5.19 -6.50 -16.23
N GLN A 204 4.87 -7.39 -17.18
CA GLN A 204 5.65 -7.61 -18.40
C GLN A 204 5.69 -6.36 -19.29
N ASP A 205 4.55 -5.67 -19.49
CA ASP A 205 4.50 -4.41 -20.24
C ASP A 205 5.39 -3.33 -19.60
N VAL A 206 5.39 -3.25 -18.25
CA VAL A 206 6.27 -2.31 -17.52
C VAL A 206 7.74 -2.73 -17.62
N LEU A 207 8.05 -4.03 -17.58
CA LEU A 207 9.40 -4.54 -17.80
C LEU A 207 9.90 -4.17 -19.20
N GLU A 208 9.09 -4.41 -20.23
CA GLU A 208 9.45 -4.14 -21.62
C GLU A 208 9.68 -2.64 -21.87
N SER A 209 8.77 -1.78 -21.41
CA SER A 209 8.92 -0.32 -21.53
C SER A 209 10.14 0.23 -20.78
N SER A 210 10.58 -0.43 -19.70
CA SER A 210 11.75 0.00 -18.94
C SER A 210 13.10 -0.33 -19.60
N VAL A 211 13.14 -1.28 -20.54
CA VAL A 211 14.35 -1.65 -21.31
C VAL A 211 14.65 -0.61 -22.41
N GLU A 212 13.64 0.16 -22.84
CA GLU A 212 13.77 1.12 -23.95
C GLU A 212 14.34 2.49 -23.54
N LEU A 213 14.38 2.80 -22.24
CA LEU A 213 14.88 4.09 -21.74
C LEU A 213 16.39 4.04 -21.51
N PRO A 214 17.20 4.90 -22.16
CA PRO A 214 18.62 4.99 -21.88
C PRO A 214 18.86 5.40 -20.43
N ASP A 215 19.94 4.87 -19.86
CA ASP A 215 20.54 5.03 -18.51
C ASP A 215 20.86 6.49 -18.10
N GLN A 216 20.14 7.47 -18.63
CA GLN A 216 20.18 8.83 -18.15
C GLN A 216 19.50 8.85 -16.79
N GLN A 217 20.20 9.46 -15.84
CA GLN A 217 19.77 9.71 -14.48
C GLN A 217 18.45 10.52 -14.50
N GLU A 218 17.32 9.87 -14.76
CA GLU A 218 16.03 10.46 -14.48
C GLU A 218 16.03 10.66 -12.96
N GLU A 219 16.07 11.93 -12.57
CA GLU A 219 15.68 12.35 -11.24
C GLU A 219 14.32 11.71 -10.98
N ARG A 220 14.32 10.56 -10.28
CA ARG A 220 13.11 9.80 -9.99
C ARG A 220 12.14 10.76 -9.32
N SER A 221 11.15 11.18 -10.08
CA SER A 221 10.35 12.32 -9.68
C SER A 221 9.36 11.85 -8.63
N PHE A 222 9.37 12.50 -7.47
CA PHE A 222 8.30 12.37 -6.48
C PHE A 222 6.91 12.65 -7.08
N SER A 223 6.83 13.28 -8.27
CA SER A 223 5.59 13.56 -8.98
C SER A 223 4.78 12.30 -9.33
N ASN A 224 5.41 11.12 -9.50
CA ASN A 224 4.68 9.86 -9.74
C ASN A 224 5.00 8.78 -8.69
N ARG A 225 4.61 9.05 -7.44
CA ARG A 225 4.79 8.11 -6.31
C ARG A 225 4.03 6.78 -6.46
N HIS A 226 3.07 6.68 -7.37
CA HIS A 226 2.25 5.48 -7.58
C HIS A 226 2.93 4.46 -8.51
N ALA A 227 3.87 4.92 -9.33
CA ALA A 227 4.60 4.12 -10.29
C ALA A 227 5.39 2.97 -9.64
N LEU A 228 5.46 1.83 -10.34
CA LEU A 228 6.12 0.61 -9.87
C LEU A 228 7.59 0.86 -9.51
N GLU A 229 8.32 1.59 -10.36
CA GLU A 229 9.74 1.88 -10.19
C GLU A 229 10.06 2.71 -8.97
N ASN A 230 9.08 3.38 -8.38
CA ASN A 230 9.25 4.14 -7.14
C ASN A 230 8.92 3.32 -5.89
N ARG A 231 8.27 2.16 -6.07
CA ARG A 231 7.65 1.38 -5.00
C ARG A 231 8.20 -0.03 -4.87
N PHE A 232 8.84 -0.56 -5.90
CA PHE A 232 9.41 -1.90 -5.92
C PHE A 232 10.84 -1.87 -6.49
N PRO A 233 11.83 -2.46 -5.80
CA PRO A 233 13.23 -2.44 -6.22
C PRO A 233 13.44 -3.03 -7.61
N ARG A 234 14.05 -2.26 -8.53
CA ARG A 234 14.30 -2.70 -9.92
C ARG A 234 15.13 -3.96 -10.00
N GLU A 235 16.04 -4.16 -9.06
CA GLU A 235 16.90 -5.35 -8.99
C GLU A 235 16.11 -6.64 -8.80
N LEU A 236 14.89 -6.55 -8.27
CA LEU A 236 14.03 -7.71 -8.04
C LEU A 236 13.03 -7.96 -9.16
N TRP A 237 12.99 -7.12 -10.19
CA TRP A 237 11.94 -7.18 -11.19
C TRP A 237 11.94 -8.50 -11.98
N GLN A 238 13.12 -8.99 -12.37
CA GLN A 238 13.25 -10.27 -13.08
C GLN A 238 12.77 -11.45 -12.21
N SER A 239 13.26 -11.52 -10.97
CA SER A 239 12.85 -12.55 -10.00
C SER A 239 11.34 -12.53 -9.73
N ALA A 240 10.76 -11.34 -9.63
CA ALA A 240 9.32 -11.21 -9.43
C ALA A 240 8.53 -11.68 -10.66
N SER A 241 9.01 -11.39 -11.87
CA SER A 241 8.41 -11.88 -13.12
C SER A 241 8.41 -13.40 -13.20
N GLU A 242 9.56 -14.02 -12.90
CA GLU A 242 9.71 -15.48 -12.90
C GLU A 242 8.75 -16.15 -11.91
N GLN A 243 8.67 -15.63 -10.67
CA GLN A 243 7.75 -16.13 -9.65
C GLN A 243 6.28 -16.05 -10.10
N LEU A 244 5.89 -14.95 -10.75
CA LEU A 244 4.54 -14.79 -11.29
C LEU A 244 4.28 -15.74 -12.45
N CYS A 245 5.23 -15.91 -13.37
CA CYS A 245 5.13 -16.85 -14.48
C CYS A 245 4.94 -18.29 -14.01
N GLU A 246 5.74 -18.73 -13.04
CA GLU A 246 5.65 -20.09 -12.47
C GLU A 246 4.28 -20.37 -11.83
N HIS A 247 3.69 -19.35 -11.17
CA HIS A 247 2.39 -19.49 -10.55
C HIS A 247 1.23 -19.54 -11.57
N VAL A 248 1.32 -18.73 -12.65
CA VAL A 248 0.27 -18.68 -13.68
C VAL A 248 0.33 -19.88 -14.63
N TYR A 249 1.55 -20.35 -14.95
CA TYR A 249 1.80 -21.45 -15.87
C TYR A 249 2.58 -22.57 -15.18
N PRO A 250 1.96 -23.32 -14.25
CA PRO A 250 2.62 -24.44 -13.58
C PRO A 250 2.98 -25.53 -14.60
N SER A 251 4.19 -26.09 -14.47
CA SER A 251 4.72 -27.15 -15.34
C SER A 251 3.99 -28.49 -15.19
#